data_AF-K4FSQ6-F1
#
_entry.id   AF-K4FSQ6-F1
#
_cell.length_a   1.000
_cell.length_b   1.000
_cell.length_c   1.000
_cell.angle_alpha   90.00
_cell.angle_beta   90.00
_cell.angle_gamma   90.00
#
_symmetry.space_group_name_H-M   'P 1'
#
loop_
_entity.id
_entity.type
_entity.pdbx_description
1 polymer ?
#
loop_
_entity_poly.entity_id
_entity_poly.type
_entity_poly.pdbx_seq_one_letter_code
_entity_poly.pdbx_strand_id
1 'polypeptide(L)' 'MSRVGGGLLLFGGFLAAVTAALYPVYIHPLMHIEQYKQQQKVNRTGINQEEIQPGGMKVWSDPFIKK' A
#
# COMPACT_ATOMS: atom_id res chain seq x y z
N MET A 1 -33.70 -11.37 24.49
CA MET A 1 -32.63 -11.81 23.55
C MET A 1 -32.05 -10.57 22.87
N SER A 2 -30.79 -10.25 23.13
CA SER A 2 -30.15 -9.02 22.65
C SER A 2 -29.95 -9.05 21.13
N ARG A 3 -30.58 -8.11 20.41
CA ARG A 3 -30.39 -7.90 18.96
C ARG A 3 -29.06 -7.18 18.64
N VAL A 4 -28.23 -6.90 19.65
CA VAL A 4 -27.00 -6.10 19.54
C VAL A 4 -25.79 -6.95 19.12
N GLY A 5 -25.80 -8.26 19.39
CA GLY A 5 -24.64 -9.13 19.11
C GLY A 5 -24.33 -9.33 17.62
N GLY A 6 -25.35 -9.38 16.76
CA GLY A 6 -25.16 -9.66 15.32
C GLY A 6 -24.45 -8.53 14.57
N GLY A 7 -24.81 -7.28 14.84
CA GLY A 7 -24.18 -6.12 14.18
C GLY A 7 -22.71 -5.97 14.54
N LEU A 8 -22.35 -6.23 15.80
CA LEU A 8 -20.97 -6.14 16.29
C LEU A 8 -20.06 -7.21 15.64
N LEU A 9 -20.59 -8.43 15.46
CA LEU A 9 -19.88 -9.51 14.77
C LEU A 9 -19.69 -9.23 13.28
N LEU A 10 -20.72 -8.71 12.61
CA LEU A 10 -20.63 -8.35 11.19
C LEU A 10 -19.63 -7.23 10.96
N PHE A 11 -19.67 -6.18 11.79
CA PHE A 11 -18.74 -5.07 11.68
C PHE A 11 -17.29 -5.50 12.01
N GLY A 12 -17.10 -6.28 13.08
CA GLY A 12 -15.78 -6.80 13.45
C GLY A 12 -15.20 -7.72 12.36
N GLY A 13 -16.02 -8.62 11.81
CA GLY A 13 -15.62 -9.50 10.70
C GLY A 13 -15.28 -8.72 9.44
N PHE A 14 -16.05 -7.68 9.12
CA PHE A 14 -15.76 -6.79 8.00
C PHE A 14 -14.42 -6.06 8.19
N LEU A 15 -14.17 -5.46 9.35
CA LEU A 15 -12.91 -4.78 9.65
C LEU A 15 -11.73 -5.76 9.54
N ALA A 16 -11.86 -6.95 10.10
CA ALA A 16 -10.84 -7.99 10.02
C ALA A 16 -10.52 -8.38 8.56
N ALA A 17 -11.56 -8.56 7.73
CA ALA A 17 -11.39 -8.87 6.32
C ALA A 17 -10.68 -7.73 5.55
N VAL A 18 -11.07 -6.47 5.79
CA VAL A 18 -10.43 -5.31 5.16
C VAL A 18 -8.97 -5.20 5.58
N THR A 19 -8.66 -5.31 6.88
CA THR A 19 -7.28 -5.25 7.36
C THR A 19 -6.43 -6.39 6.80
N ALA A 20 -6.98 -7.61 6.75
CA ALA A 20 -6.29 -8.76 6.16
C ALA A 20 -5.99 -8.55 4.66
N ALA A 21 -6.95 -8.02 3.90
CA ALA A 21 -6.76 -7.71 2.48
C ALA A 21 -5.74 -6.59 2.25
N LEU A 22 -5.72 -5.57 3.11
CA LEU A 22 -4.79 -4.43 3.00
C LEU A 22 -3.38 -4.72 3.53
N TYR A 23 -3.20 -5.77 4.36
CA TYR A 23 -1.91 -6.11 4.95
C TYR A 23 -0.78 -6.24 3.91
N PRO A 24 -0.89 -7.06 2.85
CA PRO A 24 0.20 -7.19 1.87
C PRO A 24 0.40 -5.94 0.99
N VAL A 25 -0.62 -5.10 0.84
CA VAL A 25 -0.59 -3.93 -0.07
C VAL A 25 0.02 -2.69 0.60
N TYR A 26 -0.25 -2.49 1.90
CA TYR A 26 0.13 -1.27 2.60
C TYR A 26 1.04 -1.53 3.79
N ILE A 27 0.67 -2.44 4.69
CA ILE A 27 1.39 -2.66 5.94
C ILE A 27 2.71 -3.38 5.71
N HIS A 28 2.70 -4.49 4.98
CA HIS A 28 3.89 -5.29 4.73
C HIS A 28 5.00 -4.52 4.00
N PRO A 29 4.72 -3.74 2.92
CA PRO A 29 5.75 -2.93 2.27
C PRO A 29 6.38 -1.86 3.17
N LEU A 30 5.58 -1.25 4.06
CA LEU A 30 6.07 -0.26 5.02
C LEU A 30 6.95 -0.86 6.12
N MET A 31 6.78 -2.15 6.44
CA MET A 31 7.66 -2.87 7.36
C MET A 31 8.93 -3.39 6.70
N HIS A 32 8.95 -3.50 5.36
CA HIS A 32 10.04 -4.11 4.59
C HIS A 32 10.60 -3.18 3.51
N ILE A 33 10.70 -1.88 3.82
CA ILE A 33 11.00 -0.82 2.85
C ILE A 33 12.23 -1.14 1.98
N GLU A 34 13.33 -1.60 2.59
CA GLU A 34 14.57 -1.88 1.85
C GLU A 34 14.41 -2.98 0.80
N GLN A 35 13.66 -4.05 1.12
CA GLN A 35 13.41 -5.14 0.16
C GLN A 35 12.61 -4.63 -1.05
N TYR A 36 11.56 -3.85 -0.80
CA TYR A 36 10.74 -3.27 -1.86
C TYR A 36 11.51 -2.22 -2.68
N LYS A 37 12.38 -1.43 -2.05
CA LYS A 37 13.27 -0.50 -2.77
C LYS A 37 14.24 -1.24 -3.69
N GLN A 38 14.84 -2.34 -3.25
CA GLN A 38 15.73 -3.14 -4.09
C GLN A 38 14.97 -3.74 -5.29
N GLN A 39 13.80 -4.33 -5.06
CA GLN A 39 12.94 -4.84 -6.14
C GLN A 39 12.56 -3.73 -7.13
N GLN A 40 12.22 -2.53 -6.62
CA GLN A 40 11.90 -1.38 -7.45
C GLN A 40 13.08 -0.89 -8.30
N LYS A 41 14.30 -0.89 -7.75
CA LYS A 41 15.51 -0.54 -8.52
C LYS A 41 15.70 -1.48 -9.71
N VAL A 42 15.56 -2.78 -9.47
CA VAL A 42 15.67 -3.79 -10.53
C VAL A 42 14.57 -3.59 -11.58
N ASN A 43 13.31 -3.52 -11.17
CA ASN A 43 12.16 -3.38 -12.07
C ASN A 43 12.14 -2.06 -12.85
N ARG A 44 12.85 -1.02 -12.38
CA ARG A 44 12.94 0.29 -13.05
C ARG A 44 14.29 0.55 -13.72
N THR A 45 15.08 -0.49 -13.91
CA THR A 45 16.36 -0.36 -14.62
C THR A 45 16.11 0.11 -16.05
N GLY A 46 16.77 1.18 -16.48
CA GLY A 46 16.62 1.75 -17.82
C GLY A 46 15.37 2.61 -18.04
N ILE A 47 14.58 2.87 -16.98
CA ILE A 47 13.42 3.76 -17.05
C ILE A 47 13.79 5.15 -16.51
N ASN A 48 13.80 6.16 -17.37
CA ASN A 48 13.80 7.56 -16.93
C ASN A 48 12.37 7.97 -16.56
N GLN A 49 12.07 8.00 -15.26
CA GLN A 49 10.71 8.29 -14.78
C GLN A 49 10.24 9.68 -15.18
N GLU A 50 11.15 10.65 -15.30
CA GLU A 50 10.82 12.04 -15.66
C GLU A 50 10.33 12.15 -17.11
N GLU A 51 10.76 11.25 -17.98
CA GLU A 51 10.35 11.19 -19.39
C GLU A 51 9.01 10.47 -19.58
N ILE A 52 8.66 9.54 -18.69
CA ILE A 52 7.37 8.83 -18.74
C ILE A 52 6.24 9.70 -18.21
N GLN A 53 6.52 10.54 -17.21
CA GLN A 53 5.46 11.33 -16.59
C GLN A 53 5.09 12.53 -17.47
N PRO A 54 3.78 12.81 -17.62
CA PRO A 54 3.35 14.03 -18.29
C PRO A 54 3.95 15.26 -17.61
N GLY A 55 4.53 16.16 -18.41
CA GLY A 55 5.21 17.36 -17.92
C GLY A 55 4.32 18.19 -16.98
N GLY A 56 4.91 18.67 -15.89
CA GLY A 56 4.22 19.50 -14.88
C GLY A 56 3.60 18.71 -13.72
N MET A 57 3.61 17.37 -13.74
CA MET A 57 3.20 16.55 -12.60
C MET A 57 4.38 16.17 -11.72
N LYS A 58 4.13 16.04 -10.41
CA LYS A 58 5.13 15.52 -9.46
C LYS A 58 5.45 14.08 -9.83
N VAL A 59 6.72 13.82 -10.14
CA VAL A 59 7.21 12.47 -10.37
C VAL A 59 6.94 11.62 -9.13
N TRP A 60 6.12 10.59 -9.29
CA TRP A 60 5.94 9.55 -8.28
C TRP A 60 7.21 8.70 -8.15
N SER A 61 8.21 9.27 -7.48
CA SER A 61 9.57 8.74 -7.47
C SER A 61 9.81 7.67 -6.40
N ASP A 62 9.10 7.72 -5.27
CA ASP A 62 9.19 6.70 -4.22
C ASP A 62 7.99 6.80 -3.25
N PRO A 63 7.15 5.75 -3.13
CA PRO A 63 6.04 5.71 -2.17
C PRO A 63 6.48 5.68 -0.69
N PHE A 64 7.78 5.55 -0.42
CA PHE A 64 8.37 5.48 0.92
C PHE A 64 9.12 6.75 1.35
N ILE A 65 9.18 7.81 0.51
CA ILE A 65 9.77 9.09 0.92
C ILE A 65 8.96 9.66 2.08
N LYS A 66 9.60 9.77 3.25
CA LYS A 66 9.11 10.58 4.35
C LYS A 66 9.43 12.04 4.04
N LYS A 67 8.40 12.90 4.09
CA LYS A 67 8.52 14.33 3.88
C LYS A 67 9.10 15.02 5.11
#